data_AF-A0A917BUN2-F1
#
_entry.id   AF-A0A917BUN2-F1
#
_cell.length_a   1.000
_cell.length_b   1.000
_cell.length_c   1.000
_cell.angle_alpha   90.00
_cell.angle_beta   90.00
_cell.angle_gamma   90.00
#
_symmetry.space_group_name_H-M   'P 1'
#
loop_
_entity.id
_entity.type
_entity.pdbx_description
1 polymer ?
#
loop_
_entity_poly.entity_id
_entity_poly.type
_entity_poly.pdbx_seq_one_letter_code
_entity_poly.pdbx_strand_id
1 'polypeptide(L)' 'MLLALGVGKAEAVHHLVEGAVSALWPATALQLHPHVTVLLDPGAASRLQLKDYYRETYAAKPTWQEL' A
#
# COMPACT_ATOMS: atom_id res chain seq x y z
N MET A 1 -5.84 -4.17 -8.35
CA MET A 1 -5.06 -4.91 -7.34
C MET A 1 -3.59 -4.84 -7.70
N LEU A 2 -2.69 -4.64 -6.73
CA LEU A 2 -1.23 -4.62 -6.90
C LEU A 2 -0.57 -5.51 -5.84
N LEU A 3 0.42 -6.31 -6.24
CA LEU A 3 1.21 -7.17 -5.36
C LEU A 3 2.67 -6.70 -5.37
N ALA A 4 3.27 -6.52 -4.19
CA ALA A 4 4.70 -6.21 -4.07
C ALA A 4 5.36 -7.13 -3.03
N LEU A 5 6.45 -7.76 -3.44
CA LEU A 5 7.21 -8.72 -2.63
C LEU A 5 8.68 -8.31 -2.60
N GLY A 6 9.29 -8.39 -1.43
CA GLY A 6 10.71 -8.16 -1.19
C GLY A 6 11.10 -6.70 -0.99
N VAL A 7 12.23 -6.51 -0.31
CA VAL A 7 12.76 -5.20 0.11
C VAL A 7 13.06 -4.26 -1.06
N GLY A 8 13.40 -4.79 -2.23
CA GLY A 8 13.67 -3.98 -3.43
C GLY A 8 12.47 -3.18 -3.94
N LYS A 9 11.25 -3.46 -3.43
CA LYS A 9 10.03 -2.71 -3.76
C LYS A 9 9.65 -1.68 -2.69
N ALA A 10 10.35 -1.63 -1.56
CA ALA A 10 9.95 -0.84 -0.41
C ALA A 10 9.85 0.66 -0.67
N GLU A 11 10.73 1.21 -1.52
CA GLU A 11 10.70 2.62 -1.90
C GLU A 11 9.47 2.98 -2.73
N ALA A 12 9.20 2.19 -3.77
CA ALA A 12 8.01 2.35 -4.60
C ALA A 12 6.73 2.24 -3.78
N VAL A 13 6.70 1.31 -2.82
CA VAL A 13 5.56 1.12 -1.90
C VAL A 13 5.38 2.31 -0.98
N HIS A 14 6.46 2.85 -0.41
CA HIS A 14 6.39 4.06 0.41
C HIS A 14 5.79 5.24 -0.39
N HIS A 15 6.27 5.48 -1.61
CA HIS A 15 5.70 6.53 -2.45
C HIS A 15 4.23 6.26 -2.83
N LEU A 16 3.90 5.03 -3.20
CA LEU A 16 2.55 4.63 -3.57
C LEU A 16 1.53 4.85 -2.44
N VAL A 17 1.89 4.52 -1.20
CA VAL A 17 0.94 4.48 -0.07
C VAL A 17 0.95 5.77 0.76
N GLU A 18 2.11 6.39 0.95
CA GLU A 18 2.30 7.53 1.86
C GLU A 18 2.80 8.79 1.15
N GLY A 19 3.30 8.67 -0.08
CA GLY A 19 3.84 9.78 -0.87
C GLY A 19 2.79 10.53 -1.69
N ALA A 20 3.19 11.67 -2.27
CA ALA A 20 2.36 12.44 -3.18
C ALA A 20 2.25 11.78 -4.57
N VAL A 21 1.13 12.01 -5.27
CA VAL A 21 0.95 11.60 -6.67
C VAL A 21 2.00 12.27 -7.55
N SER A 22 2.78 11.46 -8.28
CA SER A 22 3.93 11.91 -9.06
C SER A 22 4.15 11.06 -10.30
N ALA A 23 4.54 11.70 -11.41
CA ALA A 23 4.93 11.03 -12.64
C ALA A 23 6.24 10.22 -12.51
N LEU A 24 7.10 10.58 -11.55
CA LEU A 24 8.33 9.81 -11.25
C LEU A 24 8.01 8.43 -10.65
N TRP A 25 6.85 8.30 -10.00
CA TRP A 25 6.39 7.06 -9.39
C TRP A 25 4.99 6.71 -9.93
N PRO A 26 4.88 6.11 -11.13
CA PRO A 26 3.60 5.89 -11.80
C PRO A 26 2.57 5.12 -10.98
N ALA A 27 3.03 4.25 -10.07
CA ALA A 27 2.16 3.54 -9.14
C ALA A 27 1.27 4.48 -8.31
N THR A 28 1.76 5.68 -7.97
CA THR A 28 1.01 6.66 -7.17
C THR A 28 -0.31 7.11 -7.82
N ALA A 29 -0.48 6.96 -9.14
CA ALA A 29 -1.75 7.19 -9.81
C ALA A 29 -2.89 6.30 -9.26
N LEU A 30 -2.56 5.14 -8.67
CA LEU A 30 -3.53 4.25 -8.03
C LEU A 30 -4.23 4.91 -6.82
N GLN A 31 -3.64 5.93 -6.20
CA GLN A 31 -4.30 6.69 -5.12
C GLN A 31 -5.58 7.40 -5.61
N LEU A 32 -5.67 7.68 -6.91
CA LEU A 32 -6.83 8.33 -7.53
C LEU A 32 -7.89 7.32 -7.99
N HIS A 33 -7.60 6.02 -7.94
CA HIS A 33 -8.52 4.99 -8.38
C HIS A 33 -9.46 4.60 -7.22
N PRO A 34 -10.79 4.59 -7.42
CA PRO A 34 -11.76 4.42 -6.34
C PRO A 34 -11.73 3.04 -5.67
N HIS A 35 -11.15 2.04 -6.34
CA HIS A 35 -11.08 0.67 -5.83
C HIS A 35 -9.70 0.06 -6.05
N VAL A 36 -8.82 0.10 -5.04
CA VAL A 36 -7.48 -0.46 -5.11
C VAL A 36 -7.16 -1.26 -3.85
N THR A 37 -6.67 -2.47 -4.08
CA THR A 37 -6.11 -3.35 -3.05
C THR A 37 -4.62 -3.53 -3.33
N VAL A 38 -3.79 -3.20 -2.35
CA VAL A 38 -2.32 -3.36 -2.41
C VAL A 38 -1.91 -4.42 -1.38
N LEU A 39 -1.34 -5.53 -1.84
CA LEU A 39 -0.87 -6.61 -0.99
C LEU A 39 0.66 -6.59 -0.91
N LEU A 40 1.18 -6.58 0.31
CA LEU A 40 2.61 -6.38 0.61
C LEU A 40 3.12 -7.48 1.54
N ASP A 41 4.34 -7.95 1.31
CA ASP A 41 5.08 -8.70 2.31
C ASP A 41 5.82 -7.77 3.29
N PRO A 42 6.38 -8.28 4.40
CA PRO A 42 7.12 -7.46 5.36
C PRO A 42 8.32 -6.71 4.74
N GLY A 43 8.96 -7.29 3.72
CA GLY A 43 10.07 -6.68 3.00
C GLY A 43 9.63 -5.45 2.20
N ALA A 44 8.58 -5.55 1.39
CA ALA A 44 8.03 -4.44 0.62
C ALA A 44 7.37 -3.39 1.51
N ALA A 45 6.79 -3.80 2.66
CA ALA A 45 6.27 -2.86 3.65
C ALA A 45 7.37 -2.18 4.48
N SER A 46 8.65 -2.55 4.35
CA SER A 46 9.72 -2.15 5.28
C SER A 46 9.94 -0.64 5.45
N ARG A 47 9.61 0.18 4.44
CA ARG A 47 9.77 1.65 4.47
C ARG A 47 8.51 2.43 4.84
N LEU A 48 7.36 1.77 5.01
CA LEU A 48 6.14 2.44 5.45
C LEU A 48 6.28 2.96 6.89
N GLN A 49 5.81 4.16 7.14
CA GLN A 49 5.81 4.76 8.48
C GLN A 49 4.58 4.32 9.29
N LEU A 50 3.44 4.12 8.63
CA LEU A 50 2.15 3.82 9.27
C LEU A 50 1.76 2.34 9.21
N LYS A 51 2.74 1.42 9.17
CA LYS A 51 2.48 -0.03 9.04
C LYS A 51 1.48 -0.56 10.06
N ASP A 52 1.61 -0.15 11.32
CA ASP A 52 0.77 -0.66 12.40
C ASP A 52 -0.66 -0.13 12.25
N TYR A 53 -0.82 1.14 11.88
CA TYR A 53 -2.13 1.71 11.53
C TYR A 53 -2.82 0.92 10.41
N TYR A 54 -2.09 0.56 9.34
CA TYR A 54 -2.68 -0.23 8.24
C TYR A 54 -3.10 -1.64 8.68
N ARG A 55 -2.32 -2.28 9.56
CA ARG A 55 -2.64 -3.60 10.12
C ARG A 55 -3.87 -3.56 11.01
N GLU A 56 -3.92 -2.59 11.92
CA GLU A 56 -5.05 -2.40 12.82
C GLU A 56 -6.33 -2.08 12.05
N THR A 57 -6.26 -1.17 11.08
CA THR A 57 -7.41 -0.81 10.24
C THR A 57 -7.91 -2.00 9.43
N TYR A 58 -7.00 -2.84 8.90
CA TYR A 58 -7.41 -4.07 8.20
C TYR A 58 -8.04 -5.09 9.15
N ALA A 59 -7.48 -5.29 10.34
CA ALA A 59 -8.03 -6.20 11.35
C ALA A 59 -9.40 -5.74 11.89
N ALA A 60 -9.63 -4.44 11.93
CA ALA A 60 -10.89 -3.83 12.34
C ALA A 60 -11.95 -3.78 11.21
N LYS A 61 -11.65 -4.27 10.00
CA LYS A 61 -12.62 -4.29 8.91
C LYS A 61 -13.87 -5.08 9.33
N PRO A 62 -15.07 -4.54 9.12
CA PRO A 62 -16.29 -5.26 9.42
C PRO A 62 -16.44 -6.45 8.47
N THR A 63 -17.05 -7.52 8.96
CA THR A 63 -17.13 -8.82 8.27
C THR A 63 -17.89 -8.79 6.94
N TRP A 64 -18.69 -7.75 6.68
CA TRP A 64 -19.42 -7.56 5.42
C TRP A 64 -18.59 -6.88 4.33
N GLN A 65 -17.41 -6.34 4.65
CA GLN A 65 -16.56 -5.67 3.68
C GLN A 65 -15.58 -6.67 3.05
N GLU A 66 -15.98 -7.26 1.92
CA GLU A 66 -15.11 -8.10 1.09
C GLU A 66 -13.97 -7.30 0.43
N LEU A 67 -12.95 -8.02 -0.06
CA LEU A 67 -11.68 -7.48 -0.60
C LEU A 67 -11.80 -6.90 -2.01
#